data_AF-A0A842F4W2-F1
#
_entry.id   AF-A0A842F4W2-F1
#
_cell.length_a   1.000
_cell.length_b   1.000
_cell.length_c   1.000
_cell.angle_alpha   90.00
_cell.angle_beta   90.00
_cell.angle_gamma   90.00
#
_symmetry.space_group_name_H-M   'P 1'
#
loop_
_entity.id
_entity.type
_entity.pdbx_description
1 polymer ?
#
loop_
_entity_poly.entity_id
_entity_poly.type
_entity_poly.pdbx_seq_one_letter_code
_entity_poly.pdbx_strand_id
1 'polypeptide(L)'
;MLCIYWQNQKKYQRKWQLLLISLKHARLSATPEKIARRNAARITDTGCYRDLDKQIRDPKTLNEIVFPETFEETKTMIEIADFIARCKAIDIQVTMLPPVFYTRNMTTTWTEKLYDYFQETVAPELFRLTESEVYDSVYHANHEGQKRVPNQLIQQLLEREELVE
;
A
#
# COMPACT_ATOMS: atom_id res chain seq x y z
N MET A 1 18.56 -2.72 1.22
CA MET A 1 19.85 -2.64 1.93
C MET A 1 19.70 -1.86 3.25
N LEU A 2 18.80 -2.29 4.14
CA LEU A 2 18.49 -1.63 5.43
C LEU A 2 19.20 -2.30 6.63
N CYS A 3 19.83 -3.45 6.42
CA CYS A 3 20.38 -4.31 7.48
C CYS A 3 21.68 -3.77 8.12
N ILE A 4 22.39 -2.85 7.46
CA ILE A 4 23.73 -2.40 7.89
C ILE A 4 23.67 -1.24 8.91
N TYR A 5 22.54 -0.53 9.00
CA TYR A 5 22.46 0.71 9.77
C TYR A 5 22.27 0.48 11.28
N TRP A 6 21.48 -0.53 11.66
CA TRP A 6 21.26 -0.89 13.06
C TRP A 6 22.52 -1.41 13.76
N GLN A 7 23.38 -2.10 13.02
CA GLN A 7 24.64 -2.63 13.56
C GLN A 7 25.66 -1.54 13.95
N ASN A 8 25.48 -0.30 13.48
CA ASN A 8 26.41 0.80 13.72
C ASN A 8 25.93 1.85 14.74
N GLN A 9 24.80 1.67 15.42
CA GLN A 9 24.31 2.63 16.43
C GLN A 9 25.35 2.92 17.53
N LYS A 10 26.16 1.92 17.91
CA LYS A 10 27.22 2.08 18.92
C LYS A 10 28.36 3.02 18.50
N LYS A 11 28.57 3.26 17.19
CA LYS A 11 29.62 4.16 16.69
C LYS A 11 29.25 5.64 16.77
N TYR A 12 27.96 5.96 16.87
CA TYR A 12 27.47 7.34 16.82
C TYR A 12 26.84 7.73 18.17
N GLN A 13 27.69 8.02 19.15
CA GLN A 13 27.25 8.34 20.52
C GLN A 13 26.56 9.70 20.64
N ARG A 14 26.73 10.60 19.67
CA ARG A 14 26.16 11.95 19.72
C ARG A 14 25.00 12.07 18.74
N LYS A 15 23.79 12.33 19.26
CA LYS A 15 22.54 12.45 18.48
C LYS A 15 22.66 13.40 17.28
N TRP A 16 23.47 14.46 17.37
CA TRP A 16 23.70 15.40 16.25
C TRP A 16 24.47 14.77 15.08
N GLN A 17 25.33 13.77 15.32
CA GLN A 17 26.05 13.06 14.25
C GLN A 17 25.09 12.20 13.44
N LEU A 18 24.14 11.54 14.12
CA LEU A 18 23.05 10.82 13.47
C LEU A 18 22.17 11.77 12.65
N LEU A 19 21.85 12.96 13.17
CA LEU A 19 21.11 13.98 12.43
C LEU A 19 21.84 14.43 11.16
N LEU A 20 23.14 14.72 11.24
CA LEU A 20 23.93 15.14 10.07
C LEU A 20 24.05 14.04 9.01
N ILE A 21 24.18 12.78 9.42
CA ILE A 21 24.20 11.64 8.50
C ILE A 21 22.82 11.46 7.87
N SER A 22 21.73 11.59 8.63
CA SER A 22 20.37 11.58 8.11
C SER A 22 20.11 12.72 7.12
N LEU A 23 20.60 13.94 7.40
CA LEU A 23 20.51 15.10 6.50
C LEU A 23 21.36 14.90 5.23
N LYS A 24 22.58 14.38 5.38
CA LYS A 24 23.46 14.03 4.25
C LYS A 24 22.82 12.95 3.39
N HIS A 25 22.21 11.92 3.98
CA HIS A 25 21.46 10.91 3.25
C HIS A 25 20.20 11.48 2.60
N ALA A 26 19.43 12.32 3.29
CA ALA A 26 18.27 12.99 2.69
C ALA A 26 18.67 13.83 1.46
N ARG A 27 19.84 14.48 1.51
CA ARG A 27 20.40 15.27 0.40
C ARG A 27 21.00 14.40 -0.72
N LEU A 28 21.71 13.32 -0.40
CA LEU A 28 22.40 12.46 -1.38
C LEU A 28 21.50 11.34 -1.96
N SER A 29 20.41 10.99 -1.29
CA SER A 29 19.48 9.94 -1.74
C SER A 29 18.47 10.44 -2.76
N ALA A 30 18.45 11.74 -3.05
CA ALA A 30 17.59 12.39 -4.02
C ALA A 30 18.17 12.17 -5.44
N THR A 31 17.90 11.00 -6.03
CA THR A 31 18.18 10.79 -7.45
C THR A 31 17.33 11.75 -8.29
N PRO A 32 17.72 12.05 -9.55
CA PRO A 32 16.88 12.84 -10.45
C PRO A 32 15.43 12.36 -10.50
N GLU A 33 15.18 11.03 -10.47
CA GLU A 33 13.81 10.52 -10.41
C GLU A 33 13.10 10.81 -9.07
N LYS A 34 13.80 10.77 -7.93
CA LYS A 34 13.18 11.15 -6.64
C LYS A 34 12.91 12.63 -6.52
N ILE A 35 13.75 13.47 -7.13
CA ILE A 35 13.53 14.91 -7.21
C ILE A 35 12.33 15.19 -8.13
N ALA A 36 12.26 14.53 -9.29
CA ALA A 36 11.11 14.61 -10.19
C ALA A 36 9.81 14.18 -9.49
N ARG A 37 9.83 13.07 -8.72
CA ARG A 37 8.68 12.63 -7.89
C ARG A 37 8.24 13.67 -6.87
N ARG A 38 9.18 14.30 -6.18
CA ARG A 38 8.90 15.34 -5.18
C ARG A 38 8.34 16.61 -5.81
N ASN A 39 8.85 16.98 -6.98
CA ASN A 39 8.42 18.19 -7.68
C ASN A 39 7.08 18.02 -8.39
N ALA A 40 6.73 16.79 -8.80
CA ALA A 40 5.46 16.47 -9.44
C ALA A 40 4.31 16.31 -8.43
N ALA A 41 4.60 16.10 -7.15
CA ALA A 41 3.61 15.71 -6.17
C ALA A 41 3.28 16.84 -5.18
N ARG A 42 2.00 17.14 -5.00
CA ARG A 42 1.54 17.99 -3.90
C ARG A 42 1.35 17.12 -2.66
N ILE A 43 2.08 17.40 -1.59
CA ILE A 43 1.88 16.72 -0.30
C ILE A 43 0.67 17.35 0.40
N THR A 44 -0.30 16.52 0.80
CA THR A 44 -1.46 16.94 1.60
C THR A 44 -1.13 17.03 3.08
N ASP A 45 -2.06 17.60 3.86
CA ASP A 45 -1.95 17.67 5.32
C ASP A 45 -1.85 16.28 5.98
N THR A 46 -2.34 15.24 5.31
CA THR A 46 -2.22 13.83 5.72
C THR A 46 -0.91 13.16 5.29
N GLY A 47 -0.01 13.89 4.63
CA GLY A 47 1.26 13.37 4.11
C GLY A 47 1.14 12.54 2.83
N CYS A 48 -0.05 12.50 2.21
CA CYS A 48 -0.28 11.79 0.96
C CYS A 48 0.16 12.63 -0.24
N TYR A 49 0.69 11.98 -1.28
CA TYR A 49 1.03 12.62 -2.54
C TYR A 49 -0.22 12.69 -3.43
N ARG A 50 -0.65 13.90 -3.77
CA ARG A 50 -1.72 14.19 -4.75
C ARG A 50 -1.15 14.75 -6.05
N ASP A 51 -2.02 14.77 -7.06
CA ASP A 51 -1.76 15.35 -8.39
C ASP A 51 -0.60 14.65 -9.11
N LEU A 52 -0.52 13.33 -8.91
CA LEU A 52 0.45 12.46 -9.58
C LEU A 52 -0.02 12.16 -11.01
N ASP A 53 -0.04 13.16 -11.88
CA ASP A 53 -0.70 13.07 -13.19
C ASP A 53 0.10 12.30 -14.25
N LYS A 54 1.29 11.78 -13.89
CA LYS A 54 2.21 11.15 -14.83
C LYS A 54 2.70 9.81 -14.33
N GLN A 55 2.81 8.85 -15.22
CA GLN A 55 3.58 7.63 -14.99
C GLN A 55 5.08 7.94 -15.07
N ILE A 56 5.81 7.72 -13.98
CA ILE A 56 7.26 7.98 -13.89
C ILE A 56 8.07 6.74 -14.24
N ARG A 57 7.50 5.56 -14.07
CA ARG A 57 8.14 4.30 -14.48
C ARG A 57 7.20 3.46 -15.32
N ASP A 58 7.78 2.82 -16.33
CA ASP A 58 7.08 1.81 -17.11
C ASP A 58 6.69 0.62 -16.21
N PRO A 59 5.40 0.31 -16.04
CA PRO A 59 4.90 -0.82 -15.25
C PRO A 59 5.44 -2.15 -15.74
N LYS A 60 5.86 -2.23 -17.00
CA LYS A 60 6.46 -3.43 -17.60
C LYS A 60 7.82 -3.77 -16.99
N THR A 61 8.50 -2.77 -16.44
CA THR A 61 9.84 -2.90 -15.85
C THR A 61 9.82 -3.09 -14.33
N LEU A 62 8.64 -3.00 -13.70
CA LEU A 62 8.52 -3.13 -12.24
C LEU A 62 8.59 -4.60 -11.82
N ASN A 63 9.22 -4.84 -10.66
CA ASN A 63 9.20 -6.15 -10.01
C ASN A 63 7.76 -6.45 -9.57
N GLU A 64 7.17 -7.49 -10.15
CA GLU A 64 5.80 -7.89 -9.89
C GLU A 64 5.61 -8.40 -8.45
N ILE A 65 4.36 -8.30 -8.00
CA ILE A 65 3.92 -8.96 -6.77
C ILE A 65 3.68 -10.42 -7.11
N VAL A 66 4.40 -11.30 -6.42
CA VAL A 66 4.24 -12.75 -6.57
C VAL A 66 3.15 -13.20 -5.60
N PHE A 67 2.04 -13.67 -6.16
CA PHE A 67 0.97 -14.32 -5.40
C PHE A 67 1.32 -15.80 -5.21
N PRO A 68 1.28 -16.32 -3.97
CA PRO A 68 1.53 -17.75 -3.73
C PRO A 68 0.52 -18.63 -4.50
N GLU A 69 0.96 -19.80 -4.95
CA GLU A 69 0.08 -20.79 -5.59
C GLU A 69 -0.85 -21.47 -4.57
N THR A 70 -0.32 -21.69 -3.36
CA THR A 70 -1.04 -22.34 -2.27
C THR A 70 -1.35 -21.34 -1.17
N PHE A 71 -2.57 -21.43 -0.65
CA PHE A 71 -2.97 -20.69 0.54
C PHE A 71 -2.43 -21.38 1.79
N GLU A 72 -1.62 -20.66 2.56
CA GLU A 72 -1.09 -21.11 3.84
C GLU A 72 -1.42 -20.03 4.89
N GLU A 73 -2.04 -20.45 5.99
CA GLU A 73 -2.31 -19.55 7.10
C GLU A 73 -0.99 -19.12 7.75
N THR A 74 -0.80 -17.81 7.90
CA THR A 74 0.39 -17.24 8.52
C THR A 74 0.09 -16.73 9.93
N LYS A 75 1.14 -16.60 10.76
CA LYS A 75 1.01 -16.00 12.11
C LYS A 75 0.39 -14.60 12.07
N THR A 76 0.74 -13.79 11.08
CA THR A 76 0.17 -12.45 10.90
C THR A 76 -1.33 -12.51 10.60
N MET A 77 -1.78 -13.50 9.83
CA MET A 77 -3.21 -13.65 9.55
C MET A 77 -3.99 -14.01 10.81
N ILE A 78 -3.44 -14.90 11.65
CA ILE A 78 -4.01 -15.25 12.95
C ILE A 78 -4.11 -13.99 13.84
N GLU A 79 -3.04 -13.20 13.93
CA GLU A 79 -3.04 -11.96 14.74
C GLU A 79 -4.09 -10.94 14.26
N ILE A 80 -4.29 -10.83 12.94
CA ILE A 80 -5.31 -9.95 12.34
C ILE A 80 -6.72 -10.51 12.64
N ALA A 81 -6.93 -11.82 12.47
CA ALA A 81 -8.22 -12.45 12.77
C ALA A 81 -8.59 -12.28 14.25
N ASP A 82 -7.63 -12.46 15.16
CA ASP A 82 -7.80 -12.22 16.59
C ASP A 82 -8.15 -10.75 16.88
N PHE A 83 -7.53 -9.81 16.18
CA PHE A 83 -7.88 -8.39 16.29
C PHE A 83 -9.33 -8.12 15.84
N ILE A 84 -9.72 -8.64 14.68
CA ILE A 84 -11.09 -8.51 14.17
C ILE A 84 -12.10 -9.11 15.17
N ALA A 85 -11.80 -10.28 15.73
CA ALA A 85 -12.66 -10.92 16.72
C ALA A 85 -12.82 -10.07 17.99
N ARG A 86 -11.74 -9.46 18.48
CA ARG A 86 -11.80 -8.53 19.63
C ARG A 86 -12.64 -7.29 19.33
N CYS A 87 -12.55 -6.74 18.13
CA CYS A 87 -13.39 -5.61 17.71
C CYS A 87 -14.87 -6.00 17.63
N LYS A 88 -15.19 -7.15 17.02
CA LYS A 88 -16.58 -7.66 16.94
C LYS A 88 -17.19 -7.89 18.33
N ALA A 89 -16.40 -8.36 19.30
CA ALA A 89 -16.87 -8.57 20.68
C ALA A 89 -17.30 -7.28 21.41
N ILE A 90 -16.89 -6.12 20.91
CA ILE A 90 -17.28 -4.79 21.42
C ILE A 90 -18.11 -4.00 20.40
N ASP A 91 -18.77 -4.71 19.48
CA ASP A 91 -19.67 -4.15 18.46
C ASP A 91 -18.99 -3.14 17.51
N ILE A 92 -17.69 -3.33 17.26
CA ILE A 92 -16.95 -2.58 16.25
C ILE A 92 -16.84 -3.43 14.98
N GLN A 93 -17.45 -2.94 13.91
CA GLN A 93 -17.29 -3.52 12.58
C GLN A 93 -15.91 -3.15 12.01
N VAL A 94 -15.20 -4.15 11.49
CA VAL A 94 -13.90 -3.99 10.84
C VAL A 94 -14.02 -4.44 9.39
N THR A 95 -13.47 -3.65 8.48
CA THR A 95 -13.32 -3.99 7.06
C THR A 95 -11.84 -3.91 6.72
N MET A 96 -11.26 -4.99 6.18
CA MET A 96 -9.90 -4.99 5.70
C MET A 96 -9.85 -4.50 4.26
N LEU A 97 -9.12 -3.40 4.05
CA LEU A 97 -8.88 -2.86 2.72
C LEU A 97 -7.42 -3.14 2.36
N PRO A 98 -7.14 -3.90 1.28
CA PRO A 98 -5.76 -4.07 0.84
C PRO A 98 -5.20 -2.72 0.36
N PRO A 99 -3.87 -2.57 0.33
CA PRO A 99 -3.28 -1.48 -0.45
C PRO A 99 -3.65 -1.64 -1.92
N VAL A 100 -3.73 -0.54 -2.65
CA VAL A 100 -3.78 -0.61 -4.12
C VAL A 100 -2.53 -1.29 -4.66
N PHE A 101 -2.69 -2.09 -5.70
CA PHE A 101 -1.58 -2.86 -6.23
C PHE A 101 -1.66 -3.08 -7.74
N TYR A 102 -0.51 -3.20 -8.38
CA TYR A 102 -0.37 -3.59 -9.78
C TYR A 102 0.24 -4.99 -9.88
N THR A 103 -0.44 -5.86 -10.61
CA THR A 103 0.08 -7.15 -11.04
C THR A 103 -0.48 -7.50 -12.41
N ARG A 104 0.30 -8.24 -13.21
CA ARG A 104 -0.16 -8.81 -14.49
C ARG A 104 -0.91 -10.11 -14.27
N ASN A 105 -0.43 -10.91 -13.32
CA ASN A 105 -0.99 -12.20 -12.97
C ASN A 105 -1.44 -12.18 -11.50
N MET A 106 -2.73 -12.42 -11.28
CA MET A 106 -3.27 -12.60 -9.94
C MET A 106 -3.80 -14.03 -9.85
N THR A 107 -3.36 -14.76 -8.83
CA THR A 107 -3.87 -16.10 -8.55
C THR A 107 -5.24 -15.96 -7.90
N THR A 108 -6.32 -16.10 -8.68
CA THR A 108 -7.70 -15.93 -8.20
C THR A 108 -7.98 -16.83 -7.00
N THR A 109 -7.58 -18.11 -7.06
CA THR A 109 -7.82 -19.08 -5.98
C THR A 109 -7.13 -18.72 -4.66
N TRP A 110 -5.92 -18.15 -4.70
CA TRP A 110 -5.24 -17.73 -3.47
C TRP A 110 -5.92 -16.50 -2.87
N THR A 111 -6.26 -15.53 -3.72
CA THR A 111 -6.88 -14.28 -3.28
C THR A 111 -8.30 -14.53 -2.75
N GLU A 112 -9.10 -15.37 -3.41
CA GLU A 112 -10.42 -15.81 -2.94
C GLU A 112 -10.33 -16.40 -1.53
N LYS A 113 -9.42 -17.36 -1.30
CA LYS A 113 -9.22 -17.97 0.01
C LYS A 113 -8.78 -16.97 1.08
N LEU A 114 -7.96 -15.98 0.73
CA LEU A 114 -7.55 -14.92 1.65
C LEU A 114 -8.73 -14.03 2.06
N TYR A 115 -9.58 -13.67 1.11
CA TYR A 115 -10.75 -12.84 1.38
C TYR A 115 -11.80 -13.61 2.19
N ASP A 116 -12.03 -14.87 1.84
CA ASP A 116 -12.90 -15.77 2.60
C ASP A 116 -12.41 -15.94 4.06
N TYR A 117 -11.09 -16.08 4.25
CA TYR A 117 -10.49 -16.20 5.59
C TYR A 117 -10.84 -15.03 6.51
N PHE A 118 -10.81 -13.80 5.97
CA PHE A 118 -11.15 -12.59 6.72
C PHE A 118 -12.64 -12.20 6.62
N GLN A 119 -13.46 -12.96 5.88
CA GLN A 119 -14.85 -12.65 5.57
C GLN A 119 -15.01 -11.29 4.88
N GLU A 120 -14.04 -10.93 4.03
CA GLU A 120 -14.05 -9.68 3.29
C GLU A 120 -15.04 -9.74 2.15
N THR A 121 -15.75 -8.64 1.98
CA THR A 121 -16.88 -8.56 1.04
C THR A 121 -16.57 -7.65 -0.13
N VAL A 122 -15.53 -6.81 -0.05
CA VAL A 122 -15.11 -5.94 -1.15
C VAL A 122 -14.21 -6.76 -2.07
N ALA A 123 -14.46 -6.74 -3.38
CA ALA A 123 -13.68 -7.55 -4.32
C ALA A 123 -12.22 -7.06 -4.42
N PRO A 124 -11.20 -7.95 -4.45
CA PRO A 124 -9.79 -7.57 -4.59
C PRO A 124 -9.50 -6.80 -5.89
N GLU A 125 -10.24 -7.07 -6.96
CA GLU A 125 -10.12 -6.42 -8.26
C GLU A 125 -10.31 -4.91 -8.17
N LEU A 126 -11.10 -4.43 -7.20
CA LEU A 126 -11.30 -3.00 -6.97
C LEU A 126 -9.96 -2.27 -6.76
N PHE A 127 -9.06 -2.89 -6.01
CA PHE A 127 -7.76 -2.32 -5.62
C PHE A 127 -6.65 -2.62 -6.63
N ARG A 128 -6.93 -3.47 -7.63
CA ARG A 128 -5.98 -3.75 -8.70
C ARG A 128 -5.92 -2.55 -9.65
N LEU A 129 -4.72 -2.03 -9.84
CA LEU A 129 -4.41 -0.96 -10.77
C LEU A 129 -4.27 -1.51 -12.20
N THR A 130 -4.72 -0.74 -13.17
CA THR A 130 -4.38 -0.94 -14.58
C THR A 130 -2.98 -0.40 -14.89
N GLU A 131 -2.37 -0.80 -16.01
CA GLU A 131 -1.06 -0.29 -16.43
C GLU A 131 -1.03 1.25 -16.46
N SER A 132 -2.08 1.89 -16.96
CA SER A 132 -2.19 3.34 -17.04
C SER A 132 -2.37 4.03 -15.70
N GLU A 133 -2.65 3.30 -14.61
CA GLU A 133 -2.88 3.85 -13.27
C GLU A 133 -1.65 3.78 -12.37
N VAL A 134 -0.57 3.17 -12.84
CA VAL A 134 0.67 3.00 -12.06
C VAL A 134 1.52 4.26 -12.14
N TYR A 135 1.95 4.76 -10.98
CA TYR A 135 2.83 5.91 -10.87
C TYR A 135 4.32 5.55 -11.02
N ASP A 136 4.90 4.91 -10.01
CA ASP A 136 6.35 4.61 -9.95
C ASP A 136 6.69 3.27 -9.29
N SER A 137 5.70 2.57 -8.72
CA SER A 137 5.86 1.27 -8.06
C SER A 137 4.57 0.48 -8.13
N VAL A 138 4.67 -0.83 -7.86
CA VAL A 138 3.51 -1.74 -7.87
C VAL A 138 2.48 -1.43 -6.78
N TYR A 139 2.74 -0.52 -5.85
CA TYR A 139 1.78 -0.10 -4.81
C TYR A 139 1.39 1.38 -4.93
N HIS A 140 1.88 2.10 -5.93
CA HIS A 140 1.66 3.53 -6.05
C HIS A 140 0.79 3.85 -7.26
N ALA A 141 -0.43 4.30 -6.96
CA ALA A 141 -1.37 4.80 -7.96
C ALA A 141 -1.03 6.25 -8.37
N ASN A 142 -1.21 6.54 -9.64
CA ASN A 142 -1.23 7.90 -10.17
C ASN A 142 -2.60 8.57 -9.90
N HIS A 143 -2.84 9.77 -10.42
CA HIS A 143 -4.09 10.51 -10.20
C HIS A 143 -5.34 9.67 -10.55
N GLU A 144 -5.33 8.97 -11.70
CA GLU A 144 -6.46 8.17 -12.15
C GLU A 144 -6.77 7.03 -11.18
N GLY A 145 -5.74 6.28 -10.74
CA GLY A 145 -5.93 5.21 -9.76
C GLY A 145 -6.35 5.74 -8.38
N GLN A 146 -5.80 6.88 -7.95
CA GLN A 146 -6.20 7.56 -6.70
C GLN A 146 -7.62 8.10 -6.73
N LYS A 147 -8.18 8.34 -7.91
CA LYS A 147 -9.56 8.78 -8.09
C LYS A 147 -10.51 7.59 -8.22
N ARG A 148 -10.19 6.62 -9.09
CA ARG A 148 -11.07 5.48 -9.38
C ARG A 148 -11.29 4.63 -8.14
N VAL A 149 -10.22 4.17 -7.49
CA VAL A 149 -10.33 3.18 -6.40
C VAL A 149 -11.16 3.71 -5.24
N PRO A 150 -10.90 4.91 -4.68
CA PRO A 150 -11.70 5.43 -3.57
C PRO A 150 -13.15 5.73 -3.96
N ASN A 151 -13.41 6.27 -5.16
CA ASN A 151 -14.77 6.55 -5.59
C ASN A 151 -15.61 5.28 -5.73
N GLN A 152 -15.04 4.23 -6.33
CA GLN A 152 -15.71 2.94 -6.46
C GLN A 152 -15.90 2.27 -5.09
N LEU A 153 -14.92 2.38 -4.18
CA LEU A 153 -15.06 1.88 -2.81
C LEU A 153 -16.20 2.59 -2.07
N ILE A 154 -16.23 3.93 -2.10
CA ILE A 154 -17.27 4.73 -1.47
C ILE A 154 -18.64 4.34 -2.02
N GLN A 155 -18.78 4.20 -3.34
CA GLN A 155 -20.02 3.77 -3.95
C GLN A 155 -20.48 2.40 -3.43
N GLN A 156 -19.59 1.40 -3.38
CA GLN A 156 -19.93 0.06 -2.86
C GLN A 156 -20.30 0.07 -1.37
N LEU A 157 -19.70 0.96 -0.58
CA LEU A 157 -20.01 1.09 0.83
C LEU A 157 -21.38 1.77 1.04
N LEU A 158 -21.68 2.82 0.28
CA LEU A 158 -22.98 3.52 0.34
C LEU A 158 -24.13 2.62 -0.13
N GLU A 159 -23.96 1.89 -1.25
CA GLU A 159 -24.96 0.94 -1.75
C GLU A 159 -25.29 -0.16 -0.74
N ARG A 160 -24.36 -0.47 0.19
CA ARG A 160 -24.60 -1.46 1.25
C ARG A 160 -25.37 -0.90 2.43
N GLU A 161 -25.13 0.35 2.79
CA GLU A 161 -25.91 1.00 3.85
C GLU A 161 -27.39 1.08 3.45
N GLU A 162 -27.68 1.41 2.19
CA GLU A 162 -29.06 1.45 1.65
C GLU A 162 -29.76 0.08 1.59
N LEU A 163 -29.01 -1.03 1.59
CA LEU A 163 -29.59 -2.39 1.62
C LEU A 163 -29.87 -2.91 3.04
N VAL A 164 -29.38 -2.20 4.05
CA VAL A 164 -29.52 -2.57 5.47
C VAL A 164 -30.64 -1.75 6.16
N GLU A 165 -31.03 -0.61 5.58
CA GLU A 165 -32.22 0.17 5.97
C GLU A 165 -33.53 -0.39 5.37
#